data_AF-A0A941YKG4-F1
#
_entry.id   AF-A0A941YKG4-F1
#
_cell.length_a   1.000
_cell.length_b   1.000
_cell.length_c   1.000
_cell.angle_alpha   90.00
_cell.angle_beta   90.00
_cell.angle_gamma   90.00
#
_symmetry.space_group_name_H-M   'P 1'
#
loop_
_entity.id
_entity.type
_entity.pdbx_description
1 polymer ?
#
loop_
_entity_poly.entity_id
_entity_poly.type
_entity_poly.pdbx_seq_one_letter_code
_entity_poly.pdbx_strand_id
1 'polypeptide(L)'
;MRKIAAVALVPAIAFVFAISLVLGGTMVLVANHYNLGWYNSRTDSALLLAEAGINDEITYIAQHLGDTAVTSKSSQPTAGVGETEVYPGEGHVVYGRKGTVSGFSSKYFWVYSSMDSAGATAWDGITPNFYVTARAKVDGAWRKVQAQVKGESVFSLYAIVALASYTNNSNAISLSSATATISGTMLTNGQVSNSSSTIVASNAINANTISNNTGQFTASNVANGGTLYSQSAPWVYPSTVEVLKLLKGQTGLSDSAAWTWIGTAANNSNATGIYTYRTTAQNSTISSGNCQLASGVSLGGTPVLQNSTFTGANAKPGTTRSSNNVTISAIGNTTPISITTSSNHGLGTGDSVQITGATPAGVNGQWVVTKTGPKSFTLNGSTALGAGSTGTASPNLVKTIILEPGDYYLSQINISYASTIELIVDPNALASGGTAGQVRIWINDTTNGAQNDTLSIPISGPNGTTLSPDSFRLYYGKDNRGITISRPNSITDYAGNTISADFTLYGGVYCVTKKPGDASSLNGTQITFSGNTSGNTAKIVLNGALVADKVAFQGLCQITYSPSSKTDPLIGTGISGGYTDFP
;
A
#
# COMPACT_ATOMS: atom_id res chain seq x y z
N MET A 1 -40.83 1.62 100.64
CA MET A 1 -40.49 0.80 99.45
C MET A 1 -41.05 1.30 98.12
N ARG A 2 -42.29 1.83 98.01
CA ARG A 2 -42.85 2.32 96.73
C ARG A 2 -42.09 3.50 96.07
N LYS A 3 -41.38 4.35 96.83
CA LYS A 3 -40.58 5.47 96.28
C LYS A 3 -39.26 5.04 95.63
N ILE A 4 -38.69 3.88 96.00
CA ILE A 4 -37.41 3.38 95.44
C ILE A 4 -37.64 2.75 94.05
N ALA A 5 -38.81 2.14 93.83
CA ALA A 5 -39.17 1.56 92.53
C ALA A 5 -39.34 2.63 91.42
N ALA A 6 -39.79 3.85 91.76
CA ALA A 6 -39.98 4.93 90.80
C ALA A 6 -38.66 5.54 90.30
N VAL A 7 -37.63 5.61 91.16
CA VAL A 7 -36.33 6.20 90.82
C VAL A 7 -35.51 5.28 89.92
N ALA A 8 -35.65 3.95 90.03
CA ALA A 8 -34.98 2.99 89.15
C ALA A 8 -35.63 2.87 87.76
N LEU A 9 -36.92 3.21 87.64
CA LEU A 9 -37.67 3.07 86.39
C LEU A 9 -37.24 4.09 85.32
N VAL A 10 -37.02 5.35 85.70
CA VAL A 10 -36.61 6.42 84.77
C VAL A 10 -35.27 6.14 84.06
N PRO A 11 -34.17 5.79 84.75
CA PRO A 11 -32.91 5.47 84.08
C PRO A 11 -33.00 4.17 83.26
N ALA A 12 -33.81 3.19 83.69
CA ALA A 12 -34.04 1.98 82.89
C ALA A 12 -34.76 2.30 81.57
N ILE A 13 -35.80 3.15 81.59
CA ILE A 13 -36.50 3.60 80.38
C ILE A 13 -35.54 4.41 79.48
N ALA A 14 -34.76 5.33 80.05
CA ALA A 14 -33.79 6.13 79.30
C ALA A 14 -32.71 5.24 78.65
N PHE A 15 -32.24 4.21 79.34
CA PHE A 15 -31.28 3.24 78.82
C PHE A 15 -31.86 2.39 77.68
N VAL A 16 -33.07 1.86 77.86
CA VAL A 16 -33.77 1.11 76.80
C VAL A 16 -33.98 2.00 75.57
N PHE A 17 -34.42 3.24 75.75
CA PHE A 17 -34.59 4.20 74.66
C PHE A 17 -33.28 4.50 73.93
N ALA A 18 -32.19 4.73 74.66
CA ALA A 18 -30.87 4.95 74.09
C ALA A 18 -30.38 3.73 73.29
N ILE A 19 -30.56 2.51 73.81
CA ILE A 19 -30.24 1.27 73.07
C ILE A 19 -31.10 1.17 71.81
N SER A 20 -32.41 1.41 71.89
CA SER A 20 -33.30 1.37 70.73
C SER A 20 -32.90 2.38 69.66
N LEU A 21 -32.45 3.58 70.03
CA LEU A 21 -31.93 4.57 69.08
C LEU A 21 -30.62 4.12 68.43
N VAL A 22 -29.69 3.55 69.19
CA VAL A 22 -28.43 3.01 68.66
C VAL A 22 -28.70 1.84 67.71
N LEU A 23 -29.57 0.90 68.09
CA LEU A 23 -29.96 -0.24 67.24
C LEU A 23 -30.68 0.26 65.97
N GLY A 24 -31.64 1.17 66.09
CA GLY A 24 -32.31 1.76 64.93
C GLY A 24 -31.35 2.49 63.99
N GLY A 25 -30.46 3.33 64.54
CA GLY A 25 -29.44 4.04 63.77
C GLY A 25 -28.46 3.11 63.06
N THR A 26 -27.98 2.07 63.75
CA THR A 26 -27.06 1.07 63.17
C THR A 26 -27.74 0.25 62.06
N MET A 27 -29.01 -0.14 62.22
CA MET A 27 -29.75 -0.85 61.16
C MET A 27 -29.94 0.01 59.91
N VAL A 28 -30.26 1.30 60.07
CA VAL A 28 -30.36 2.25 58.94
C VAL A 28 -29.00 2.42 58.25
N LEU A 29 -27.93 2.56 59.03
CA LEU A 29 -26.57 2.69 58.49
C LEU A 29 -26.17 1.42 57.70
N VAL A 30 -26.39 0.23 58.25
CA VAL A 30 -26.09 -1.05 57.59
C VAL A 30 -26.91 -1.22 56.31
N ALA A 31 -28.21 -0.90 56.34
CA ALA A 31 -29.05 -0.95 55.15
C ALA A 31 -28.54 0.01 54.05
N ASN A 32 -28.15 1.23 54.42
CA ASN A 32 -27.59 2.20 53.48
C ASN A 32 -26.24 1.73 52.89
N HIS A 33 -25.34 1.21 53.72
CA HIS A 33 -24.07 0.64 53.25
C HIS A 33 -24.26 -0.57 52.35
N TYR A 34 -25.20 -1.45 52.68
CA TYR A 34 -25.55 -2.60 51.84
C TYR A 34 -26.09 -2.16 50.48
N ASN A 35 -27.04 -1.21 50.47
CA ASN A 35 -27.60 -0.66 49.24
C ASN A 35 -26.54 0.05 48.38
N LEU A 36 -25.64 0.81 49.01
CA LEU A 36 -24.52 1.46 48.32
C LEU A 36 -23.54 0.45 47.73
N GLY A 37 -23.16 -0.58 48.51
CA GLY A 37 -22.27 -1.64 48.03
C GLY A 37 -22.87 -2.40 46.85
N TRP A 38 -24.17 -2.66 46.89
CA TRP A 38 -24.88 -3.32 45.80
C TRP A 38 -25.02 -2.42 44.57
N TYR A 39 -25.28 -1.13 44.75
CA TYR A 39 -25.29 -0.15 43.65
C TYR A 39 -23.91 -0.05 42.99
N ASN A 40 -22.84 0.07 43.77
CA ASN A 40 -21.47 0.12 43.26
C ASN A 40 -21.10 -1.16 42.49
N SER A 41 -21.41 -2.33 43.03
CA SER A 41 -21.15 -3.60 42.34
C SER A 41 -21.87 -3.68 40.98
N ARG A 42 -23.08 -3.14 40.89
CA ARG A 42 -23.86 -3.09 39.64
C ARG A 42 -23.32 -2.07 38.66
N THR A 43 -22.89 -0.90 39.13
CA THR A 43 -22.27 0.11 38.28
C THR A 43 -20.95 -0.38 37.71
N ASP A 44 -20.13 -1.06 38.52
CA ASP A 44 -18.85 -1.64 38.09
C ASP A 44 -19.09 -2.77 37.07
N SER A 45 -20.12 -3.60 37.32
CA SER A 45 -20.53 -4.64 36.38
C SER A 45 -21.03 -4.05 35.06
N ALA A 46 -21.78 -2.94 35.10
CA ALA A 46 -22.24 -2.23 33.91
C ALA A 46 -21.05 -1.61 33.16
N LEU A 47 -20.04 -1.09 33.86
CA LEU A 47 -18.84 -0.54 33.24
C LEU A 47 -18.06 -1.63 32.49
N LEU A 48 -17.73 -2.73 33.17
CA LEU A 48 -17.04 -3.87 32.57
C LEU A 48 -17.79 -4.42 31.34
N LEU A 49 -19.13 -4.42 31.40
CA LEU A 49 -19.96 -4.86 30.29
C LEU A 49 -19.95 -3.87 29.11
N ALA A 50 -19.89 -2.56 29.37
CA ALA A 50 -19.74 -1.56 28.33
C ALA A 50 -18.35 -1.65 27.67
N GLU A 51 -17.29 -1.86 28.45
CA GLU A 51 -15.93 -2.09 27.93
C GLU A 51 -15.86 -3.35 27.07
N ALA A 52 -16.50 -4.44 27.50
CA ALA A 52 -16.64 -5.65 26.70
C ALA A 52 -17.36 -5.36 25.37
N GLY A 53 -18.39 -4.51 25.38
CA GLY A 53 -19.08 -4.06 24.18
C GLY A 53 -18.18 -3.30 23.19
N ILE A 54 -17.31 -2.40 23.69
CA ILE A 54 -16.31 -1.73 22.84
C ILE A 54 -15.36 -2.74 22.22
N ASN A 55 -14.81 -3.66 23.02
CA ASN A 55 -13.89 -4.67 22.52
C ASN A 55 -14.55 -5.60 21.49
N ASP A 56 -15.82 -5.97 21.72
CA ASP A 56 -16.64 -6.74 20.78
C ASP A 56 -16.82 -6.00 19.46
N GLU A 57 -17.18 -4.71 19.48
CA GLU A 57 -17.38 -3.92 18.27
C GLU A 57 -16.08 -3.66 17.50
N ILE A 58 -14.97 -3.41 18.19
CA ILE A 58 -13.68 -3.22 17.53
C ILE A 58 -13.22 -4.53 16.87
N THR A 59 -13.43 -5.66 17.54
CA THR A 59 -13.19 -6.98 16.97
C THR A 59 -14.10 -7.23 15.77
N TYR A 60 -15.38 -6.86 15.87
CA TYR A 60 -16.35 -6.94 14.79
C TYR A 60 -15.90 -6.13 13.58
N ILE A 61 -15.56 -4.85 13.75
CA ILE A 61 -15.04 -3.99 12.69
C ILE A 61 -13.81 -4.62 12.05
N ALA A 62 -12.84 -5.06 12.85
CA ALA A 62 -11.61 -5.67 12.34
C ALA A 62 -11.90 -6.90 11.46
N GLN A 63 -12.88 -7.73 11.83
CA GLN A 63 -13.31 -8.90 11.06
C GLN A 63 -14.08 -8.54 9.78
N HIS A 64 -14.80 -7.42 9.79
CA HIS A 64 -15.69 -7.01 8.70
C HIS A 64 -15.17 -5.81 7.89
N LEU A 65 -13.90 -5.39 8.06
CA LEU A 65 -13.31 -4.28 7.30
C LEU A 65 -13.37 -4.46 5.77
N GLY A 66 -13.35 -5.71 5.31
CA GLY A 66 -13.48 -6.09 3.90
C GLY A 66 -14.92 -6.07 3.38
N ASP A 67 -15.92 -5.95 4.25
CA ASP A 67 -17.31 -5.87 3.83
C ASP A 67 -17.56 -4.58 3.07
N THR A 68 -18.45 -4.63 2.09
CA THR A 68 -18.72 -3.47 1.22
C THR A 68 -19.79 -2.56 1.80
N ALA A 69 -20.75 -3.12 2.53
CA ALA A 69 -21.79 -2.36 3.21
C ALA A 69 -21.32 -1.88 4.58
N VAL A 70 -21.44 -0.59 4.83
CA VAL A 70 -21.10 0.03 6.12
C VAL A 70 -21.85 -0.60 7.29
N THR A 71 -23.10 -1.00 7.05
CA THR A 71 -23.96 -1.73 8.00
C THR A 71 -23.43 -3.10 8.39
N SER A 72 -22.56 -3.69 7.57
CA SER A 72 -21.89 -4.97 7.81
C SER A 72 -20.48 -4.76 8.39
N LYS A 73 -19.83 -3.63 8.08
CA LYS A 73 -18.55 -3.24 8.68
C LYS A 73 -18.66 -2.89 10.17
N SER A 74 -19.77 -2.27 10.58
CA SER A 74 -19.94 -1.77 11.94
C SER A 74 -21.41 -1.66 12.34
N SER A 75 -21.65 -1.74 13.64
CA SER A 75 -22.95 -1.48 14.24
C SER A 75 -23.30 -0.01 14.07
N GLN A 76 -24.47 0.26 13.48
CA GLN A 76 -24.93 1.61 13.17
C GLN A 76 -25.59 2.28 14.38
N PRO A 77 -25.55 3.62 14.51
CA PRO A 77 -26.24 4.38 15.55
C PRO A 77 -27.75 4.47 15.29
N THR A 78 -28.41 3.32 15.13
CA THR A 78 -29.85 3.21 14.91
C THR A 78 -30.49 2.40 16.04
N ALA A 79 -31.74 2.73 16.35
CA ALA A 79 -32.55 1.94 17.28
C ALA A 79 -32.81 0.54 16.72
N GLY A 80 -32.56 -0.49 17.52
CA GLY A 80 -32.98 -1.85 17.17
C GLY A 80 -34.50 -1.96 17.08
N VAL A 81 -35.00 -2.78 16.16
CA VAL A 81 -36.45 -3.04 16.05
C VAL A 81 -36.97 -3.61 17.38
N GLY A 82 -37.92 -2.93 18.01
CA GLY A 82 -38.51 -3.34 19.29
C GLY A 82 -37.67 -3.01 20.52
N GLU A 83 -36.57 -2.27 20.38
CA GLU A 83 -35.83 -1.78 21.54
C GLU A 83 -36.60 -0.64 22.23
N THR A 84 -36.74 -0.73 23.55
CA THR A 84 -37.51 0.21 24.37
C THR A 84 -36.68 0.82 25.49
N GLU A 85 -35.46 0.33 25.70
CA GLU A 85 -34.56 0.86 26.72
C GLU A 85 -34.06 2.26 26.35
N VAL A 86 -34.05 3.15 27.32
CA VAL A 86 -33.60 4.55 27.19
C VAL A 86 -32.47 4.76 28.18
N TYR A 87 -31.31 5.22 27.68
CA TYR A 87 -30.20 5.58 28.56
C TYR A 87 -30.58 6.83 29.37
N PRO A 88 -30.38 6.85 30.70
CA PRO A 88 -30.70 8.01 31.51
C PRO A 88 -30.06 9.30 30.98
N GLY A 89 -30.87 10.34 30.77
CA GLY A 89 -30.42 11.62 30.26
C GLY A 89 -30.42 11.75 28.72
N GLU A 90 -30.70 10.66 27.99
CA GLU A 90 -30.88 10.70 26.53
C GLU A 90 -32.39 10.70 26.17
N GLY A 91 -32.77 11.51 25.19
CA GLY A 91 -34.17 11.67 24.74
C GLY A 91 -34.62 10.63 23.72
N HIS A 92 -33.83 9.57 23.52
CA HIS A 92 -34.05 8.54 22.50
C HIS A 92 -33.76 7.15 23.07
N VAL A 93 -34.32 6.12 22.44
CA VAL A 93 -33.96 4.72 22.76
C VAL A 93 -32.48 4.47 22.46
N VAL A 94 -31.89 3.52 23.18
CA VAL A 94 -30.48 3.17 22.99
C VAL A 94 -30.21 2.69 21.57
N TYR A 95 -29.14 3.21 20.96
CA TYR A 95 -28.72 2.86 19.61
C TYR A 95 -27.72 1.73 19.61
N GLY A 96 -27.62 1.04 18.47
CA GLY A 96 -26.59 0.07 18.20
C GLY A 96 -27.04 -1.38 18.34
N ARG A 97 -26.10 -2.28 18.07
CA ARG A 97 -26.30 -3.72 18.17
C ARG A 97 -26.36 -4.13 19.63
N LYS A 98 -27.43 -4.81 20.02
CA LYS A 98 -27.61 -5.38 21.35
C LYS A 98 -26.79 -6.66 21.50
N GLY A 99 -25.93 -6.73 22.49
CA GLY A 99 -25.20 -7.92 22.90
C GLY A 99 -25.66 -8.45 24.26
N THR A 100 -25.45 -9.75 24.49
CA THR A 100 -25.75 -10.43 25.75
C THR A 100 -24.51 -11.16 26.27
N VAL A 101 -24.45 -11.40 27.57
CA VAL A 101 -23.46 -12.30 28.17
C VAL A 101 -24.13 -13.63 28.46
N SER A 102 -23.54 -14.72 27.98
CA SER A 102 -24.04 -16.07 28.26
C SER A 102 -24.22 -16.28 29.77
N GLY A 103 -25.35 -16.83 30.17
CA GLY A 103 -25.69 -17.07 31.58
C GLY A 103 -26.33 -15.89 32.32
N PHE A 104 -26.54 -14.73 31.69
CA PHE A 104 -27.18 -13.57 32.32
C PHE A 104 -28.33 -13.02 31.48
N SER A 105 -29.57 -13.23 31.93
CA SER A 105 -30.78 -12.82 31.19
C SER A 105 -31.12 -11.33 31.30
N SER A 106 -30.56 -10.59 32.26
CA SER A 106 -30.84 -9.17 32.54
C SER A 106 -29.67 -8.22 32.24
N LYS A 107 -28.61 -8.71 31.59
CA LYS A 107 -27.37 -7.96 31.35
C LYS A 107 -27.14 -7.77 29.86
N TYR A 108 -27.26 -6.53 29.42
CA TYR A 108 -27.18 -6.15 28.01
C TYR A 108 -26.15 -5.04 27.81
N PHE A 109 -25.52 -5.04 26.64
CA PHE A 109 -24.86 -3.86 26.11
C PHE A 109 -25.41 -3.50 24.73
N TRP A 110 -25.27 -2.25 24.35
CA TRP A 110 -25.57 -1.72 23.02
C TRP A 110 -24.34 -0.98 22.54
N VAL A 111 -23.86 -1.35 21.35
CA VAL A 111 -22.64 -0.77 20.79
C VAL A 111 -22.85 -0.30 19.35
N TYR A 112 -22.24 0.83 19.00
CA TYR A 112 -22.22 1.37 17.64
C TYR A 112 -20.95 2.17 17.35
N SER A 113 -20.75 2.43 16.05
CA SER A 113 -19.68 3.25 15.50
C SER A 113 -20.22 4.53 14.86
N SER A 114 -19.61 5.69 15.16
CA SER A 114 -20.05 7.00 14.69
C SER A 114 -18.90 7.92 14.29
N MET A 115 -19.15 8.84 13.37
CA MET A 115 -18.18 9.86 12.93
C MET A 115 -17.94 10.95 13.98
N ASP A 116 -18.93 11.18 14.83
CA ASP A 116 -18.93 12.20 15.88
C ASP A 116 -19.09 11.56 17.27
N SER A 117 -18.65 12.29 18.29
CA SER A 117 -18.72 11.85 19.69
C SER A 117 -20.15 11.84 20.25
N ALA A 118 -21.10 12.51 19.59
CA ALA A 118 -22.50 12.49 20.01
C ALA A 118 -23.20 11.18 19.57
N GLY A 119 -22.68 10.50 18.56
CA GLY A 119 -23.29 9.33 17.97
C GLY A 119 -24.38 9.65 16.95
N ALA A 120 -24.43 10.86 16.42
CA ALA A 120 -25.50 11.29 15.52
C ALA A 120 -25.29 10.78 14.08
N THR A 121 -24.03 10.74 13.64
CA THR A 121 -23.65 10.36 12.27
C THR A 121 -22.98 8.99 12.30
N ALA A 122 -23.55 8.02 11.59
CA ALA A 122 -22.95 6.70 11.44
C ALA A 122 -21.54 6.80 10.84
N TRP A 123 -20.61 5.96 11.33
CA TRP A 123 -19.32 5.80 10.66
C TRP A 123 -19.55 5.34 9.22
N ASP A 124 -18.90 5.98 8.26
CA ASP A 124 -19.03 5.71 6.82
C ASP A 124 -18.18 4.50 6.36
N GLY A 125 -17.48 3.84 7.28
CA GLY A 125 -16.61 2.71 6.98
C GLY A 125 -15.31 3.07 6.25
N ILE A 126 -15.00 4.36 6.07
CA ILE A 126 -13.84 4.86 5.31
C ILE A 126 -13.12 6.02 5.98
N THR A 127 -13.76 6.76 6.90
CA THR A 127 -13.12 7.87 7.58
C THR A 127 -12.23 7.34 8.71
N PRO A 128 -10.96 7.76 8.77
CA PRO A 128 -9.99 7.23 9.73
C PRO A 128 -10.36 7.54 11.17
N ASN A 129 -10.88 8.74 11.46
CA ASN A 129 -11.21 9.12 12.83
C ASN A 129 -12.71 8.91 13.07
N PHE A 130 -13.05 8.00 13.98
CA PHE A 130 -14.43 7.73 14.37
C PHE A 130 -14.50 7.35 15.86
N TYR A 131 -15.69 7.12 16.38
CA TYR A 131 -15.95 6.78 17.78
C TYR A 131 -16.68 5.46 17.86
N VAL A 132 -16.29 4.61 18.80
CA VAL A 132 -17.04 3.42 19.21
C VAL A 132 -17.67 3.73 20.56
N THR A 133 -18.99 3.66 20.64
CA THR A 133 -19.75 3.96 21.87
C THR A 133 -20.48 2.71 22.32
N ALA A 134 -20.27 2.30 23.57
CA ALA A 134 -21.01 1.21 24.20
C ALA A 134 -21.77 1.72 25.43
N ARG A 135 -23.04 1.33 25.54
CA ARG A 135 -23.86 1.52 26.74
C ARG A 135 -24.19 0.15 27.30
N ALA A 136 -24.18 0.00 28.62
CA ALA A 136 -24.54 -1.26 29.26
C ALA A 136 -25.49 -1.05 30.43
N LYS A 137 -26.41 -2.01 30.60
CA LYS A 137 -27.38 -2.07 31.68
C LYS A 137 -27.18 -3.36 32.47
N VAL A 138 -26.94 -3.23 33.78
CA VAL A 138 -26.89 -4.36 34.72
C VAL A 138 -27.86 -4.09 35.85
N ASP A 139 -28.97 -4.83 35.82
CA ASP A 139 -30.06 -4.76 36.81
C ASP A 139 -30.53 -3.33 37.16
N GLY A 140 -30.58 -2.45 36.15
CA GLY A 140 -31.03 -1.07 36.29
C GLY A 140 -29.91 -0.04 36.47
N ALA A 141 -28.67 -0.47 36.74
CA ALA A 141 -27.50 0.42 36.68
C ALA A 141 -27.04 0.58 35.23
N TRP A 142 -26.67 1.79 34.85
CA TRP A 142 -26.24 2.16 33.51
C TRP A 142 -24.81 2.72 33.51
N ARG A 143 -24.06 2.38 32.46
CA ARG A 143 -22.76 2.99 32.14
C ARG A 143 -22.62 3.21 30.64
N LYS A 144 -21.90 4.27 30.26
CA LYS A 144 -21.55 4.60 28.88
C LYS A 144 -20.03 4.75 28.79
N VAL A 145 -19.44 3.99 27.88
CA VAL A 145 -18.02 4.10 27.54
C VAL A 145 -17.93 4.50 26.07
N GLN A 146 -17.00 5.39 25.76
CA GLN A 146 -16.71 5.80 24.40
C GLN A 146 -15.20 5.78 24.16
N ALA A 147 -14.80 5.24 23.02
CA ALA A 147 -13.42 5.24 22.56
C ALA A 147 -13.34 5.95 21.20
N GLN A 148 -12.44 6.92 21.08
CA GLN A 148 -12.05 7.42 19.76
C GLN A 148 -11.12 6.41 19.11
N VAL A 149 -11.45 6.01 17.88
CA VAL A 149 -10.69 5.09 17.05
C VAL A 149 -10.03 5.88 15.93
N LYS A 150 -8.76 5.59 15.68
CA LYS A 150 -7.99 6.15 14.58
C LYS A 150 -7.58 5.01 13.66
N GLY A 151 -8.34 4.80 12.61
CA GLY A 151 -7.95 4.00 11.46
C GLY A 151 -6.68 4.57 10.84
N GLU A 152 -5.68 3.73 10.69
CA GLU A 152 -4.46 4.06 9.96
C GLU A 152 -4.41 3.23 8.67
N SER A 153 -3.73 3.75 7.65
CA SER A 153 -3.46 2.94 6.47
C SER A 153 -2.27 2.02 6.77
N VAL A 154 -2.28 0.79 6.26
CA VAL A 154 -1.09 -0.07 6.31
C VAL A 154 0.12 0.63 5.68
N PHE A 155 -0.11 1.42 4.62
CA PHE A 155 0.92 2.16 3.91
C PHE A 155 1.33 3.43 4.65
N SER A 156 0.66 3.79 5.77
CA SER A 156 1.11 4.84 6.68
C SER A 156 1.89 4.32 7.90
N LEU A 157 2.01 3.00 8.08
CA LEU A 157 2.62 2.41 9.26
C LEU A 157 3.76 1.44 8.95
N TYR A 158 3.69 0.75 7.81
CA TYR A 158 4.60 -0.34 7.46
C TYR A 158 5.38 -0.07 6.18
N ALA A 159 6.66 -0.42 6.21
CA ALA A 159 7.49 -0.53 5.02
C ALA A 159 7.13 -1.80 4.23
N ILE A 160 6.96 -2.92 4.95
CA ILE A 160 6.68 -4.24 4.39
C ILE A 160 5.64 -4.95 5.25
N VAL A 161 4.64 -5.50 4.58
CA VAL A 161 3.72 -6.50 5.13
C VAL A 161 3.74 -7.73 4.24
N ALA A 162 4.20 -8.85 4.78
CA ALA A 162 4.32 -10.12 4.07
C ALA A 162 3.50 -11.21 4.78
N LEU A 163 2.53 -11.81 4.10
CA LEU A 163 1.49 -12.61 4.75
C LEU A 163 1.36 -14.04 4.20
N ALA A 164 1.70 -15.04 5.01
CA ALA A 164 1.38 -16.42 4.73
C ALA A 164 -0.08 -16.74 5.07
N SER A 165 -0.59 -17.83 4.49
CA SER A 165 -1.82 -18.46 4.98
C SER A 165 -1.63 -18.93 6.43
N TYR A 166 -2.61 -18.67 7.30
CA TYR A 166 -2.55 -19.03 8.73
C TYR A 166 -2.36 -20.53 8.97
N THR A 167 -2.69 -21.37 7.99
CA THR A 167 -2.72 -22.82 8.15
C THR A 167 -1.46 -23.55 7.69
N ASN A 168 -0.59 -22.93 6.88
CA ASN A 168 0.36 -23.72 6.08
C ASN A 168 1.86 -23.49 6.34
N ASN A 169 2.26 -22.77 7.39
CA ASN A 169 3.69 -22.52 7.70
C ASN A 169 4.54 -22.10 6.49
N SER A 170 3.93 -21.45 5.48
CA SER A 170 4.65 -21.11 4.26
C SER A 170 5.57 -19.91 4.50
N ASN A 171 6.64 -19.84 3.71
CA ASN A 171 7.55 -18.70 3.68
C ASN A 171 6.80 -17.46 3.15
N ALA A 172 6.52 -16.51 4.04
CA ALA A 172 6.01 -15.19 3.68
C ALA A 172 7.14 -14.29 3.18
N ILE A 173 8.33 -14.43 3.78
CA ILE A 173 9.54 -13.73 3.34
C ILE A 173 10.58 -14.78 3.00
N SER A 174 11.15 -14.69 1.80
CA SER A 174 12.22 -15.57 1.34
C SER A 174 13.41 -14.74 0.87
N LEU A 175 14.61 -15.09 1.33
CA LEU A 175 15.85 -14.45 0.93
C LEU A 175 16.74 -15.49 0.23
N SER A 176 17.34 -15.12 -0.90
CA SER A 176 18.30 -15.97 -1.62
C SER A 176 19.48 -15.13 -2.11
N SER A 177 20.66 -15.36 -1.55
CA SER A 177 21.87 -14.58 -1.82
C SER A 177 21.61 -13.07 -1.77
N ALA A 178 20.88 -12.63 -0.73
CA ALA A 178 20.32 -11.28 -0.66
C ALA A 178 20.81 -10.51 0.58
N THR A 179 20.88 -9.19 0.44
CA THR A 179 20.98 -8.26 1.56
C THR A 179 19.85 -7.26 1.42
N ALA A 180 18.89 -7.31 2.35
CA ALA A 180 17.69 -6.48 2.37
C ALA A 180 17.74 -5.52 3.56
N THR A 181 17.80 -4.22 3.29
CA THR A 181 17.71 -3.18 4.34
C THR A 181 16.38 -2.47 4.24
N ILE A 182 15.63 -2.45 5.34
CA ILE A 182 14.28 -1.91 5.38
C ILE A 182 14.25 -0.71 6.33
N SER A 183 14.09 0.50 5.81
CA SER A 183 13.89 1.67 6.65
C SER A 183 12.39 1.78 6.95
N GLY A 184 11.97 1.40 8.15
CA GLY A 184 10.57 1.38 8.60
C GLY A 184 10.19 0.09 9.35
N THR A 185 8.89 -0.09 9.61
CA THR A 185 8.37 -1.27 10.32
C THR A 185 8.05 -2.40 9.34
N MET A 186 8.51 -3.61 9.62
CA MET A 186 8.09 -4.83 8.93
C MET A 186 7.05 -5.61 9.74
N LEU A 187 6.11 -6.24 9.06
CA LEU A 187 5.17 -7.18 9.67
C LEU A 187 5.13 -8.48 8.86
N THR A 188 5.11 -9.61 9.56
CA THR A 188 4.77 -10.90 8.96
C THR A 188 3.99 -11.80 9.90
N ASN A 189 3.16 -12.67 9.33
CA ASN A 189 2.51 -13.79 10.03
C ASN A 189 3.04 -15.16 9.55
N GLY A 190 4.01 -15.18 8.62
CA GLY A 190 4.53 -16.38 7.98
C GLY A 190 6.03 -16.57 8.19
N GLN A 191 6.58 -17.61 7.56
CA GLN A 191 7.99 -17.94 7.76
C GLN A 191 8.94 -16.95 7.07
N VAL A 192 10.09 -16.68 7.71
CA VAL A 192 11.21 -15.90 7.15
C VAL A 192 12.35 -16.87 6.84
N SER A 193 12.43 -17.32 5.58
CA SER A 193 13.47 -18.23 5.12
C SER A 193 14.73 -17.45 4.77
N ASN A 194 15.85 -17.79 5.42
CA ASN A 194 17.12 -17.10 5.25
C ASN A 194 18.27 -18.07 4.90
N SER A 195 18.58 -18.21 3.61
CA SER A 195 19.74 -18.98 3.14
C SER A 195 20.94 -18.04 2.91
N SER A 196 21.81 -17.90 3.92
CA SER A 196 23.03 -17.04 3.91
C SER A 196 22.81 -15.55 3.62
N SER A 197 21.59 -15.05 3.82
CA SER A 197 21.18 -13.68 3.51
C SER A 197 21.04 -12.84 4.79
N THR A 198 20.88 -11.53 4.63
CA THR A 198 20.62 -10.61 5.76
C THR A 198 19.36 -9.79 5.49
N ILE A 199 18.52 -9.65 6.51
CA ILE A 199 17.36 -8.75 6.50
C ILE A 199 17.34 -7.98 7.81
N VAL A 200 17.31 -6.65 7.72
CA VAL A 200 17.31 -5.75 8.89
C VAL A 200 16.30 -4.64 8.67
N ALA A 201 15.41 -4.43 9.64
CA ALA A 201 14.44 -3.33 9.63
C ALA A 201 14.53 -2.42 10.83
N SER A 202 14.02 -1.19 10.72
CA SER A 202 13.95 -0.26 11.86
C SER A 202 13.10 -0.83 13.00
N ASN A 203 11.99 -1.51 12.68
CA ASN A 203 11.17 -2.25 13.65
C ASN A 203 10.62 -3.52 12.99
N ALA A 204 10.27 -4.53 13.78
CA ALA A 204 9.64 -5.74 13.27
C ALA A 204 8.47 -6.18 14.16
N ILE A 205 7.41 -6.70 13.55
CA ILE A 205 6.24 -7.25 14.23
C ILE A 205 6.03 -8.69 13.78
N ASN A 206 6.03 -9.60 14.74
CA ASN A 206 5.56 -10.97 14.59
C ASN A 206 4.05 -11.00 14.86
N ALA A 207 3.24 -11.12 13.81
CA ALA A 207 1.82 -11.38 13.93
C ALA A 207 1.64 -12.89 14.16
N ASN A 208 1.44 -13.30 15.42
CA ASN A 208 1.41 -14.71 15.79
C ASN A 208 0.26 -15.45 15.07
N THR A 209 0.59 -16.58 14.45
CA THR A 209 -0.41 -17.55 13.97
C THR A 209 -0.47 -18.73 14.93
N ILE A 210 -1.59 -19.47 14.90
CA ILE A 210 -1.79 -20.68 15.71
C ILE A 210 -0.65 -21.70 15.49
N SER A 211 -0.10 -21.74 14.27
CA SER A 211 0.93 -22.69 13.85
C SER A 211 2.36 -22.20 14.08
N ASN A 212 2.57 -20.95 14.51
CA ASN A 212 3.88 -20.32 14.61
C ASN A 212 3.93 -19.29 15.76
N ASN A 213 3.73 -19.79 16.98
CA ASN A 213 3.57 -18.99 18.19
C ASN A 213 4.86 -18.29 18.69
N THR A 214 6.03 -18.68 18.19
CA THR A 214 7.32 -18.09 18.58
C THR A 214 7.72 -16.89 17.74
N GLY A 215 6.97 -16.58 16.68
CA GLY A 215 7.35 -15.56 15.71
C GLY A 215 8.54 -15.99 14.85
N GLN A 216 8.77 -15.27 13.75
CA GLN A 216 9.77 -15.63 12.73
C GLN A 216 10.89 -14.59 12.62
N PHE A 217 10.62 -13.35 13.04
CA PHE A 217 11.67 -12.38 13.29
C PHE A 217 12.33 -12.64 14.65
N THR A 218 13.66 -12.54 14.64
CA THR A 218 14.52 -12.54 15.84
C THR A 218 15.14 -11.16 16.02
N ALA A 219 15.87 -10.95 17.12
CA ALA A 219 16.59 -9.71 17.36
C ALA A 219 17.60 -9.36 16.24
N SER A 220 18.11 -10.35 15.49
CA SER A 220 19.01 -10.09 14.36
C SER A 220 18.31 -9.47 13.14
N ASN A 221 16.97 -9.46 13.12
CA ASN A 221 16.18 -8.87 12.04
C ASN A 221 15.82 -7.40 12.27
N VAL A 222 16.23 -6.85 13.42
CA VAL A 222 15.93 -5.48 13.83
C VAL A 222 17.22 -4.69 13.93
N ALA A 223 17.23 -3.48 13.39
CA ALA A 223 18.37 -2.58 13.46
C ALA A 223 18.68 -2.20 14.91
N ASN A 224 19.92 -1.79 15.18
CA ASN A 224 20.29 -1.32 16.51
C ASN A 224 19.37 -0.15 16.93
N GLY A 225 18.75 -0.26 18.11
CA GLY A 225 17.75 0.69 18.63
C GLY A 225 16.31 0.45 18.16
N GLY A 226 16.06 -0.52 17.29
CA GLY A 226 14.71 -0.92 16.88
C GLY A 226 14.03 -1.84 17.88
N THR A 227 12.71 -1.99 17.75
CA THR A 227 11.90 -2.85 18.64
C THR A 227 11.30 -4.04 17.87
N LEU A 228 11.35 -5.23 18.48
CA LEU A 228 10.64 -6.43 18.03
C LEU A 228 9.35 -6.59 18.85
N TYR A 229 8.20 -6.48 18.19
CA TYR A 229 6.89 -6.65 18.81
C TYR A 229 6.35 -8.05 18.52
N SER A 230 5.73 -8.68 19.53
CA SER A 230 4.92 -9.88 19.34
C SER A 230 3.47 -9.50 19.55
N GLN A 231 2.63 -9.66 18.54
CA GLN A 231 1.23 -9.25 18.60
C GLN A 231 0.31 -10.47 18.45
N SER A 232 -0.64 -10.59 19.38
CA SER A 232 -1.63 -11.68 19.45
C SER A 232 -3.02 -11.17 19.04
N ALA A 233 -3.20 -10.78 17.79
CA ALA A 233 -4.53 -10.53 17.22
C ALA A 233 -4.46 -10.44 15.67
N PRO A 234 -5.46 -10.97 14.95
CA PRO A 234 -5.43 -11.03 13.50
C PRO A 234 -5.67 -9.65 12.88
N TRP A 235 -4.72 -9.19 12.07
CA TRP A 235 -4.95 -8.09 11.15
C TRP A 235 -5.62 -8.68 9.91
N VAL A 236 -6.78 -8.13 9.52
CA VAL A 236 -7.47 -8.49 8.28
C VAL A 236 -7.11 -7.44 7.23
N TYR A 237 -6.30 -7.86 6.27
CA TYR A 237 -5.90 -7.08 5.11
C TYR A 237 -6.86 -7.41 3.96
N PRO A 238 -7.34 -6.41 3.20
CA PRO A 238 -8.17 -6.68 2.03
C PRO A 238 -7.39 -7.48 0.96
N SER A 239 -8.03 -8.20 0.06
CA SER A 239 -7.39 -8.68 -1.17
C SER A 239 -7.25 -7.55 -2.19
N THR A 240 -6.48 -7.74 -3.26
CA THR A 240 -6.40 -6.74 -4.36
C THR A 240 -7.80 -6.44 -4.91
N VAL A 241 -8.67 -7.45 -4.90
CA VAL A 241 -10.04 -7.35 -5.39
C VAL A 241 -10.93 -6.53 -4.46
N GLU A 242 -10.71 -6.62 -3.14
CA GLU A 242 -11.44 -5.81 -2.17
C GLU A 242 -11.01 -4.35 -2.21
N VAL A 243 -9.69 -4.10 -2.33
CA VAL A 243 -9.18 -2.73 -2.54
C VAL A 243 -9.83 -2.10 -3.75
N LEU A 244 -9.92 -2.87 -4.84
CA LEU A 244 -10.54 -2.45 -6.07
C LEU A 244 -12.04 -2.16 -5.94
N LYS A 245 -12.80 -3.03 -5.26
CA LYS A 245 -14.21 -2.82 -4.93
C LYS A 245 -14.41 -1.54 -4.12
N LEU A 246 -13.57 -1.33 -3.10
CA LEU A 246 -13.63 -0.16 -2.23
C LEU A 246 -13.33 1.14 -2.98
N LEU A 247 -12.25 1.16 -3.78
CA LEU A 247 -11.82 2.36 -4.50
C LEU A 247 -12.74 2.73 -5.68
N LYS A 248 -13.52 1.76 -6.21
CA LYS A 248 -14.40 1.96 -7.38
C LYS A 248 -15.88 1.95 -7.04
N GLY A 249 -16.25 1.74 -5.78
CA GLY A 249 -17.65 1.70 -5.32
C GLY A 249 -18.48 0.57 -5.94
N GLN A 250 -17.84 -0.47 -6.48
CA GLN A 250 -18.56 -1.61 -7.08
C GLN A 250 -18.87 -2.66 -6.02
N THR A 251 -20.14 -2.76 -5.66
CA THR A 251 -20.65 -3.69 -4.66
C THR A 251 -21.43 -4.84 -5.30
N GLY A 252 -21.43 -6.03 -4.68
CA GLY A 252 -22.26 -7.17 -5.11
C GLY A 252 -21.67 -8.06 -6.21
N LEU A 253 -20.46 -7.77 -6.70
CA LEU A 253 -19.76 -8.62 -7.66
C LEU A 253 -18.92 -9.69 -6.94
N SER A 254 -18.97 -10.93 -7.45
CA SER A 254 -17.95 -11.93 -7.12
C SER A 254 -16.57 -11.44 -7.56
N ASP A 255 -15.49 -12.02 -7.05
CA ASP A 255 -14.15 -11.55 -7.40
C ASP A 255 -13.87 -11.65 -8.90
N SER A 256 -14.30 -12.75 -9.53
CA SER A 256 -14.23 -12.91 -11.00
C SER A 256 -15.08 -11.86 -11.74
N ALA A 257 -16.27 -11.53 -11.22
CA ALA A 257 -17.14 -10.53 -11.82
C ALA A 257 -16.62 -9.09 -11.65
N ALA A 258 -15.96 -8.78 -10.53
CA ALA A 258 -15.34 -7.47 -10.30
C ALA A 258 -14.21 -7.21 -11.31
N TRP A 259 -13.37 -8.23 -11.56
CA TRP A 259 -12.35 -8.14 -12.59
C TRP A 259 -12.90 -8.09 -14.01
N THR A 260 -13.98 -8.82 -14.27
CA THR A 260 -14.66 -8.76 -15.57
C THR A 260 -15.27 -7.37 -15.79
N TRP A 261 -15.93 -6.81 -14.77
CA TRP A 261 -16.54 -5.48 -14.81
C TRP A 261 -15.50 -4.41 -15.13
N ILE A 262 -14.33 -4.48 -14.53
CA ILE A 262 -13.18 -3.65 -14.87
C ILE A 262 -12.76 -3.89 -16.31
N GLY A 263 -12.50 -5.14 -16.68
CA GLY A 263 -12.05 -5.53 -18.01
C GLY A 263 -12.92 -5.00 -19.16
N THR A 264 -14.19 -4.66 -18.90
CA THR A 264 -15.03 -3.99 -19.89
C THR A 264 -14.50 -2.61 -20.24
N ALA A 265 -14.44 -2.32 -21.54
CA ALA A 265 -13.90 -1.07 -22.07
C ALA A 265 -14.62 0.20 -21.57
N ALA A 266 -15.82 0.08 -20.99
CA ALA A 266 -16.58 1.21 -20.43
C ALA A 266 -16.14 1.62 -19.01
N ASN A 267 -15.54 0.70 -18.25
CA ASN A 267 -15.16 0.93 -16.84
C ASN A 267 -13.64 1.00 -16.64
N ASN A 268 -12.89 0.44 -17.58
CA ASN A 268 -11.49 0.81 -17.75
C ASN A 268 -11.43 2.26 -18.22
N SER A 269 -10.69 3.12 -17.51
CA SER A 269 -10.43 4.50 -17.96
C SER A 269 -9.39 4.53 -19.09
N ASN A 270 -9.58 3.65 -20.07
CA ASN A 270 -8.74 3.43 -21.24
C ASN A 270 -9.06 4.40 -22.38
N ALA A 271 -10.09 5.25 -22.25
CA ALA A 271 -10.39 6.32 -23.18
C ALA A 271 -9.47 7.55 -22.95
N THR A 272 -8.14 7.32 -22.95
CA THR A 272 -7.02 8.12 -23.54
C THR A 272 -5.63 7.73 -22.96
N GLY A 273 -5.45 7.38 -21.69
CA GLY A 273 -4.20 7.64 -20.92
C GLY A 273 -2.78 7.12 -21.30
N ILE A 274 -2.55 6.22 -22.28
CA ILE A 274 -1.16 5.82 -22.63
C ILE A 274 -0.62 6.71 -23.74
N TYR A 275 0.41 7.49 -23.40
CA TYR A 275 1.02 8.43 -24.31
C TYR A 275 2.41 7.98 -24.74
N THR A 276 2.79 8.53 -25.88
CA THR A 276 4.12 8.51 -26.46
C THR A 276 4.40 9.91 -26.98
N TYR A 277 5.66 10.23 -27.23
CA TYR A 277 5.97 11.44 -27.98
C TYR A 277 5.35 11.41 -29.38
N ARG A 278 5.17 12.57 -30.00
CA ARG A 278 4.85 12.70 -31.42
C ARG A 278 6.10 12.53 -32.25
N THR A 279 5.95 12.06 -33.47
CA THR A 279 7.05 12.07 -34.47
C THR A 279 7.52 13.49 -34.79
N THR A 280 6.67 14.50 -34.54
CA THR A 280 6.93 15.93 -34.77
C THR A 280 7.38 16.70 -33.52
N ALA A 281 7.48 16.04 -32.37
CA ALA A 281 7.81 16.71 -31.12
C ALA A 281 9.21 17.32 -31.18
N GLN A 282 9.34 18.56 -30.68
CA GLN A 282 10.54 19.38 -30.90
C GLN A 282 11.59 19.25 -29.79
N ASN A 283 11.17 18.81 -28.60
CA ASN A 283 12.03 18.62 -27.44
C ASN A 283 11.47 17.52 -26.52
N SER A 284 12.23 17.14 -25.50
CA SER A 284 11.88 16.10 -24.53
C SER A 284 10.87 16.54 -23.46
N THR A 285 10.37 17.78 -23.50
CA THR A 285 9.40 18.26 -22.52
C THR A 285 8.06 17.56 -22.76
N ILE A 286 7.57 16.86 -21.75
CA ILE A 286 6.23 16.26 -21.77
C ILE A 286 5.18 17.39 -21.78
N SER A 287 4.37 17.42 -22.83
CA SER A 287 3.29 18.41 -23.03
C SER A 287 2.29 17.87 -24.05
N SER A 288 1.05 18.37 -24.04
CA SER A 288 0.03 18.06 -25.08
C SER A 288 0.47 18.37 -26.51
N GLY A 289 1.37 19.34 -26.68
CA GLY A 289 1.99 19.67 -27.97
C GLY A 289 3.05 18.67 -28.44
N ASN A 290 3.77 18.02 -27.51
CA ASN A 290 4.83 17.06 -27.83
C ASN A 290 4.39 15.60 -27.71
N CYS A 291 3.28 15.31 -27.05
CA CYS A 291 2.81 13.95 -26.79
C CYS A 291 1.51 13.66 -27.54
N GLN A 292 1.27 12.39 -27.81
CA GLN A 292 0.05 11.87 -28.42
C GLN A 292 -0.26 10.48 -27.86
N LEU A 293 -1.50 10.06 -28.04
CA LEU A 293 -1.95 8.71 -27.74
C LEU A 293 -1.09 7.67 -28.47
N ALA A 294 -0.70 6.62 -27.77
CA ALA A 294 0.06 5.53 -28.35
C ALA A 294 -0.78 4.72 -29.34
N SER A 295 -0.51 4.91 -30.64
CA SER A 295 -1.10 4.10 -31.70
C SER A 295 -0.50 2.69 -31.70
N GLY A 296 -1.34 1.65 -31.82
CA GLY A 296 -0.88 0.25 -31.91
C GLY A 296 -0.66 -0.46 -30.57
N VAL A 297 -0.87 0.20 -29.43
CA VAL A 297 -1.11 -0.51 -28.16
C VAL A 297 -2.53 -1.06 -28.25
N SER A 298 -2.70 -2.24 -28.84
CA SER A 298 -4.00 -2.89 -28.94
C SER A 298 -4.49 -3.23 -27.54
N LEU A 299 -5.39 -2.39 -27.01
CA LEU A 299 -6.18 -2.68 -25.81
C LEU A 299 -7.51 -3.37 -26.17
N GLY A 300 -7.67 -3.80 -27.43
CA GLY A 300 -8.87 -4.46 -27.96
C GLY A 300 -8.91 -5.98 -27.75
N GLY A 301 -7.91 -6.57 -27.10
CA GLY A 301 -7.87 -7.96 -26.60
C GLY A 301 -7.42 -7.95 -25.12
N THR A 302 -7.10 -9.11 -24.54
CA THR A 302 -6.57 -9.19 -23.17
C THR A 302 -5.39 -8.21 -23.04
N PRO A 303 -5.47 -7.10 -22.29
CA PRO A 303 -4.50 -6.02 -22.43
C PRO A 303 -3.12 -6.48 -21.97
N VAL A 304 -2.06 -6.19 -22.73
CA VAL A 304 -0.69 -6.57 -22.36
C VAL A 304 0.31 -5.44 -22.58
N LEU A 305 1.17 -5.19 -21.60
CA LEU A 305 2.40 -4.42 -21.80
C LEU A 305 3.57 -5.39 -21.97
N GLN A 306 4.08 -5.55 -23.19
CA GLN A 306 5.29 -6.32 -23.47
C GLN A 306 6.34 -5.44 -24.15
N ASN A 307 7.57 -5.92 -24.26
CA ASN A 307 8.61 -5.27 -25.09
C ASN A 307 8.14 -4.95 -26.52
N SER A 308 7.30 -5.80 -27.12
CA SER A 308 6.71 -5.56 -28.45
C SER A 308 5.81 -4.32 -28.48
N THR A 309 5.13 -3.98 -27.38
CA THR A 309 4.31 -2.77 -27.24
C THR A 309 5.15 -1.50 -27.41
N PHE A 310 6.39 -1.50 -26.90
CA PHE A 310 7.34 -0.41 -27.12
C PHE A 310 7.75 -0.27 -28.59
N THR A 311 7.59 -1.31 -29.42
CA THR A 311 7.88 -1.21 -30.86
C THR A 311 7.02 -0.16 -31.55
N GLY A 312 5.78 0.05 -31.09
CA GLY A 312 4.87 1.09 -31.59
C GLY A 312 5.05 2.47 -30.92
N ALA A 313 5.84 2.58 -29.84
CA ALA A 313 6.10 3.85 -29.17
C ALA A 313 7.06 4.71 -30.00
N ASN A 314 6.77 6.01 -30.10
CA ASN A 314 7.69 6.96 -30.72
C ASN A 314 8.85 7.27 -29.77
N ALA A 315 10.00 7.58 -30.38
CA ALA A 315 11.20 7.93 -29.65
C ALA A 315 11.07 9.28 -28.93
N LYS A 316 11.70 9.38 -27.75
CA LYS A 316 11.82 10.63 -26.99
C LYS A 316 12.62 11.68 -27.79
N PRO A 317 12.07 12.87 -28.10
CA PRO A 317 12.79 13.90 -28.84
C PRO A 317 13.98 14.44 -28.04
N GLY A 318 15.05 14.87 -28.72
CA GLY A 318 16.32 15.18 -28.06
C GLY A 318 17.08 13.94 -27.56
N THR A 319 16.56 12.74 -27.86
CA THR A 319 17.33 11.51 -28.04
C THR A 319 17.20 11.17 -29.53
N THR A 320 18.26 11.12 -30.32
CA THR A 320 18.12 10.96 -31.77
C THR A 320 18.80 9.74 -32.35
N ARG A 321 18.36 9.16 -33.48
CA ARG A 321 17.10 9.17 -34.28
C ARG A 321 17.26 8.05 -35.32
N SER A 322 16.20 7.40 -35.78
CA SER A 322 16.19 6.50 -36.96
C SER A 322 17.01 5.21 -36.80
N SER A 323 16.33 4.06 -36.73
CA SER A 323 16.94 2.71 -36.74
C SER A 323 17.64 2.35 -38.05
N ASN A 324 17.62 3.23 -39.04
CA ASN A 324 18.42 3.04 -40.23
C ASN A 324 19.84 3.41 -39.88
N ASN A 325 20.64 2.39 -39.59
CA ASN A 325 22.09 2.42 -39.80
C ASN A 325 22.38 3.23 -41.06
N VAL A 326 22.99 4.41 -40.90
CA VAL A 326 23.32 5.23 -42.05
C VAL A 326 24.80 5.04 -42.35
N THR A 327 25.08 4.63 -43.58
CA THR A 327 26.45 4.50 -44.06
C THR A 327 27.12 5.87 -44.00
N ILE A 328 28.33 5.90 -43.44
CA ILE A 328 29.18 7.08 -43.42
C ILE A 328 29.78 7.21 -44.82
N SER A 329 29.57 8.36 -45.47
CA SER A 329 30.12 8.66 -46.79
C SER A 329 31.44 9.43 -46.71
N ALA A 330 31.68 10.17 -45.62
CA ALA A 330 32.94 10.83 -45.37
C ALA A 330 33.18 11.06 -43.86
N ILE A 331 34.45 11.02 -43.46
CA ILE A 331 34.98 11.38 -42.15
C ILE A 331 35.99 12.49 -42.38
N GLY A 332 35.74 13.67 -41.83
CA GLY A 332 36.62 14.82 -41.94
C GLY A 332 37.74 14.81 -40.91
N ASN A 333 38.91 15.31 -41.33
CA ASN A 333 40.08 15.44 -40.46
C ASN A 333 40.05 16.75 -39.65
N THR A 334 39.02 16.91 -38.81
CA THR A 334 38.79 18.11 -38.00
C THR A 334 38.75 17.77 -36.50
N THR A 335 38.90 18.77 -35.63
CA THR A 335 38.68 18.66 -34.17
C THR A 335 37.58 19.64 -33.78
N PRO A 336 36.35 19.18 -33.47
CA PRO A 336 35.91 17.79 -33.42
C PRO A 336 35.78 17.15 -34.82
N ILE A 337 35.90 15.82 -34.91
CA ILE A 337 35.78 15.04 -36.15
C ILE A 337 34.39 15.27 -36.75
N SER A 338 34.33 15.62 -38.03
CA SER A 338 33.07 15.73 -38.78
C SER A 338 32.74 14.41 -39.47
N ILE A 339 31.47 14.02 -39.42
CA ILE A 339 30.92 12.85 -40.09
C ILE A 339 29.88 13.32 -41.10
N THR A 340 30.01 12.82 -42.33
CA THR A 340 28.98 12.95 -43.37
C THR A 340 28.40 11.57 -43.65
N THR A 341 27.09 11.48 -43.74
CA THR A 341 26.36 10.24 -44.01
C THR A 341 25.77 10.23 -45.43
N SER A 342 25.57 9.04 -45.99
CA SER A 342 25.04 8.88 -47.35
C SER A 342 23.60 9.37 -47.50
N SER A 343 22.78 9.20 -46.46
CA SER A 343 21.42 9.72 -46.34
C SER A 343 21.25 10.59 -45.10
N ASN A 344 20.06 11.19 -44.92
CA ASN A 344 19.79 12.01 -43.75
C ASN A 344 19.89 11.14 -42.49
N HIS A 345 20.82 11.46 -41.60
CA HIS A 345 21.11 10.64 -40.41
C HIS A 345 20.02 10.74 -39.33
N GLY A 346 19.12 11.70 -39.45
CA GLY A 346 18.12 11.98 -38.42
C GLY A 346 18.70 12.62 -37.15
N LEU A 347 19.97 12.41 -36.81
CA LEU A 347 20.59 12.98 -35.62
C LEU A 347 20.36 14.50 -35.40
N GLY A 348 20.25 14.88 -34.13
CA GLY A 348 20.20 16.24 -33.56
C GLY A 348 21.52 16.58 -32.85
N THR A 349 21.61 17.78 -32.27
CA THR A 349 22.74 18.15 -31.40
C THR A 349 22.48 17.66 -29.99
N GLY A 350 23.46 17.00 -29.36
CA GLY A 350 23.41 16.42 -28.02
C GLY A 350 23.20 14.90 -28.00
N ASP A 351 23.01 14.27 -29.17
CA ASP A 351 22.62 12.87 -29.23
C ASP A 351 23.77 11.89 -29.27
N SER A 352 23.51 10.64 -28.87
CA SER A 352 24.49 9.57 -28.93
C SER A 352 24.41 8.81 -30.27
N VAL A 353 25.56 8.61 -30.90
CA VAL A 353 25.73 7.74 -32.07
C VAL A 353 26.77 6.65 -31.77
N GLN A 354 26.46 5.41 -32.12
CA GLN A 354 27.44 4.34 -32.19
C GLN A 354 28.03 4.30 -33.60
N ILE A 355 29.33 4.55 -33.72
CA ILE A 355 30.07 4.39 -34.97
C ILE A 355 30.76 3.03 -34.98
N THR A 356 30.60 2.27 -36.07
CA THR A 356 31.27 0.98 -36.29
C THR A 356 31.80 0.86 -37.72
N GLY A 357 32.90 0.11 -37.92
CA GLY A 357 33.50 -0.11 -39.24
C GLY A 357 34.12 1.14 -39.90
N ALA A 358 34.32 2.22 -39.14
CA ALA A 358 34.97 3.44 -39.60
C ALA A 358 36.49 3.27 -39.68
N THR A 359 37.08 3.86 -40.72
CA THR A 359 38.53 4.01 -40.90
C THR A 359 38.82 5.50 -41.03
N PRO A 360 39.62 6.13 -40.16
CA PRO A 360 40.51 5.53 -39.16
C PRO A 360 39.77 4.90 -37.96
N ALA A 361 40.35 3.84 -37.39
CA ALA A 361 39.69 3.00 -36.38
C ALA A 361 39.31 3.74 -35.09
N GLY A 362 40.03 4.81 -34.73
CA GLY A 362 39.74 5.62 -33.54
C GLY A 362 38.46 6.48 -33.65
N VAL A 363 37.78 6.48 -34.79
CA VAL A 363 36.44 7.07 -34.95
C VAL A 363 35.36 6.10 -34.47
N ASN A 364 35.64 4.80 -34.39
CA ASN A 364 34.69 3.81 -33.86
C ASN A 364 34.48 4.02 -32.37
N GLY A 365 33.25 3.80 -31.92
CA GLY A 365 32.87 4.02 -30.54
C GLY A 365 31.55 4.78 -30.43
N GLN A 366 31.21 5.13 -29.19
CA GLN A 366 30.01 5.88 -28.89
C GLN A 366 30.36 7.35 -28.68
N TRP A 367 29.60 8.22 -29.33
CA TRP A 367 29.88 9.66 -29.35
C TRP A 367 28.62 10.48 -29.12
N VAL A 368 28.75 11.54 -28.33
CA VAL A 368 27.78 12.65 -28.33
C VAL A 368 28.06 13.52 -29.55
N VAL A 369 27.03 13.92 -30.30
CA VAL A 369 27.22 14.63 -31.57
C VAL A 369 26.71 16.07 -31.56
N THR A 370 27.31 16.94 -32.36
CA THR A 370 26.73 18.25 -32.72
C THR A 370 26.30 18.21 -34.17
N LYS A 371 24.99 18.35 -34.43
CA LYS A 371 24.44 18.37 -35.79
C LYS A 371 24.89 19.63 -36.51
N THR A 372 25.46 19.46 -37.70
CA THR A 372 25.85 20.56 -38.59
C THR A 372 24.99 20.64 -39.85
N GLY A 373 24.21 19.59 -40.13
CA GLY A 373 23.28 19.54 -41.26
C GLY A 373 22.38 18.30 -41.24
N PRO A 374 21.53 18.07 -42.25
CA PRO A 374 20.71 16.87 -42.34
C PRO A 374 21.51 15.56 -42.56
N LYS A 375 22.69 15.68 -43.19
CA LYS A 375 23.61 14.58 -43.50
C LYS A 375 24.98 14.73 -42.82
N SER A 376 25.13 15.71 -41.94
CA SER A 376 26.42 15.99 -41.30
C SER A 376 26.29 16.32 -39.81
N PHE A 377 27.25 15.83 -39.04
CA PHE A 377 27.41 16.11 -37.62
C PHE A 377 28.89 16.04 -37.22
N THR A 378 29.22 16.46 -36.00
CA THR A 378 30.57 16.32 -35.43
C THR A 378 30.55 15.48 -34.18
N LEU A 379 31.65 14.78 -33.88
CA LEU A 379 31.81 13.91 -32.70
C LEU A 379 32.39 14.73 -31.54
N ASN A 380 31.60 15.12 -30.54
CA ASN A 380 32.03 16.00 -29.47
C ASN A 380 33.17 15.37 -28.66
N GLY A 381 34.19 16.19 -28.33
CA GLY A 381 35.37 15.73 -27.59
C GLY A 381 36.36 14.88 -28.38
N SER A 382 36.08 14.60 -29.66
CA SER A 382 37.02 13.88 -30.52
C SER A 382 38.16 14.78 -31.03
N THR A 383 39.33 14.19 -31.27
CA THR A 383 40.47 14.83 -31.93
C THR A 383 40.62 14.31 -33.36
N ALA A 384 41.12 15.13 -34.28
CA ALA A 384 41.39 14.74 -35.66
C ALA A 384 42.30 13.48 -35.75
N LEU A 385 41.95 12.51 -36.61
CA LEU A 385 42.65 11.22 -36.75
C LEU A 385 43.02 10.86 -38.21
N GLY A 386 42.82 11.78 -39.16
CA GLY A 386 42.87 11.53 -40.59
C GLY A 386 41.49 11.46 -41.23
N ALA A 387 41.42 11.73 -42.54
CA ALA A 387 40.18 11.63 -43.31
C ALA A 387 39.85 10.17 -43.65
N GLY A 388 38.56 9.87 -43.85
CA GLY A 388 38.06 8.52 -44.10
C GLY A 388 36.71 8.52 -44.82
N SER A 389 36.20 7.34 -45.18
CA SER A 389 34.95 7.21 -45.94
C SER A 389 34.19 5.89 -45.74
N THR A 390 34.46 5.17 -44.65
CA THR A 390 33.78 3.90 -44.33
C THR A 390 33.08 3.98 -42.97
N GLY A 391 32.21 3.02 -42.70
CA GLY A 391 31.57 2.83 -41.42
C GLY A 391 30.08 3.06 -41.44
N THR A 392 29.46 2.79 -40.30
CA THR A 392 28.02 2.89 -40.08
C THR A 392 27.79 3.71 -38.82
N ALA A 393 26.95 4.73 -38.94
CA ALA A 393 26.41 5.47 -37.82
C ALA A 393 25.07 4.86 -37.42
N SER A 394 25.02 4.26 -36.24
CA SER A 394 23.80 3.68 -35.64
C SER A 394 23.33 4.54 -34.48
N PRO A 395 22.17 5.21 -34.60
CA PRO A 395 21.64 6.07 -33.55
C PRO A 395 21.01 5.27 -32.42
N ASN A 396 21.28 5.63 -31.15
CA ASN A 396 20.74 4.91 -30.00
C ASN A 396 19.46 5.60 -29.49
N LEU A 397 18.29 5.12 -29.90
CA LEU A 397 17.00 5.75 -29.60
C LEU A 397 16.37 5.22 -28.31
N VAL A 398 15.88 6.11 -27.45
CA VAL A 398 15.07 5.73 -26.29
C VAL A 398 13.58 5.75 -26.66
N LYS A 399 12.93 4.58 -26.58
CA LYS A 399 11.50 4.41 -26.70
C LYS A 399 10.85 4.62 -25.34
N THR A 400 9.82 5.46 -25.31
CA THR A 400 9.20 5.87 -24.05
C THR A 400 7.71 5.60 -24.07
N ILE A 401 7.23 4.90 -23.05
CA ILE A 401 5.81 4.85 -22.71
C ILE A 401 5.57 5.83 -21.57
N ILE A 402 4.54 6.66 -21.69
CA ILE A 402 4.12 7.64 -20.68
C ILE A 402 2.75 7.20 -20.15
N LEU A 403 2.66 7.01 -18.84
CA LEU A 403 1.42 6.69 -18.13
C LEU A 403 0.96 7.93 -17.37
N GLU A 404 -0.13 8.52 -17.81
CA GLU A 404 -0.79 9.64 -17.13
C GLU A 404 -1.65 9.22 -15.93
N PRO A 405 -2.22 10.14 -15.14
CA PRO A 405 -3.11 9.81 -14.03
C PRO A 405 -4.28 8.97 -14.52
N GLY A 406 -4.54 7.86 -13.82
CA GLY A 406 -5.57 6.92 -14.24
C GLY A 406 -5.28 5.50 -13.79
N ASP A 407 -6.15 4.59 -14.26
CA ASP A 407 -6.09 3.17 -13.97
C ASP A 407 -5.82 2.37 -15.25
N TYR A 408 -4.72 1.63 -15.24
CA TYR A 408 -4.27 0.78 -16.33
C TYR A 408 -4.46 -0.67 -15.96
N TYR A 409 -5.33 -1.38 -16.66
CA TYR A 409 -5.64 -2.77 -16.37
C TYR A 409 -5.00 -3.67 -17.41
N LEU A 410 -4.13 -4.56 -16.94
CA LEU A 410 -3.27 -5.42 -17.73
C LEU A 410 -3.50 -6.87 -17.32
N SER A 411 -3.51 -7.75 -18.30
CA SER A 411 -3.43 -9.19 -18.06
C SER A 411 -2.01 -9.69 -17.96
N GLN A 412 -1.03 -8.94 -18.44
CA GLN A 412 0.37 -9.28 -18.31
C GLN A 412 1.25 -8.03 -18.49
N ILE A 413 2.38 -8.03 -17.78
CA ILE A 413 3.46 -7.07 -17.92
C ILE A 413 4.78 -7.82 -18.05
N ASN A 414 5.46 -7.65 -19.18
CA ASN A 414 6.76 -8.27 -19.44
C ASN A 414 7.67 -7.27 -20.11
N ILE A 415 8.33 -6.49 -19.26
CA ILE A 415 9.21 -5.42 -19.69
C ILE A 415 10.63 -5.74 -19.22
N SER A 416 11.45 -6.18 -20.16
CA SER A 416 12.87 -6.43 -19.92
C SER A 416 13.66 -5.15 -20.07
N TYR A 417 14.73 -5.04 -19.29
CA TYR A 417 15.65 -3.92 -19.42
C TYR A 417 16.20 -3.81 -20.85
N ALA A 418 16.20 -2.60 -21.37
CA ALA A 418 17.08 -2.19 -22.45
C ALA A 418 17.50 -0.75 -22.18
N SER A 419 18.74 -0.40 -22.50
CA SER A 419 19.24 0.98 -22.41
C SER A 419 18.43 1.97 -23.27
N THR A 420 17.63 1.44 -24.19
CA THR A 420 16.77 2.12 -25.15
C THR A 420 15.29 2.15 -24.75
N ILE A 421 14.92 1.75 -23.53
CA ILE A 421 13.52 1.74 -23.09
C ILE A 421 13.38 2.52 -21.78
N GLU A 422 12.37 3.40 -21.73
CA GLU A 422 11.99 4.17 -20.55
C GLU A 422 10.47 4.06 -20.30
N LEU A 423 10.06 3.92 -19.03
CA LEU A 423 8.68 4.07 -18.60
C LEU A 423 8.56 5.29 -17.70
N ILE A 424 7.76 6.25 -18.14
CA ILE A 424 7.49 7.48 -17.42
C ILE A 424 6.11 7.40 -16.78
N VAL A 425 6.05 7.70 -15.49
CA VAL A 425 4.81 7.93 -14.76
C VAL A 425 4.60 9.43 -14.65
N ASP A 426 3.53 9.94 -15.22
CA ASP A 426 3.20 11.37 -15.28
C ASP A 426 1.99 11.69 -14.40
N PRO A 427 2.17 11.86 -13.07
CA PRO A 427 1.04 12.13 -12.18
C PRO A 427 0.44 13.54 -12.36
N ASN A 428 1.06 14.41 -13.16
CA ASN A 428 0.61 15.77 -13.39
C ASN A 428 -0.19 15.91 -14.69
N ALA A 429 -0.41 14.82 -15.42
CA ALA A 429 -1.10 14.80 -16.72
C ALA A 429 -0.54 15.83 -17.71
N LEU A 430 0.78 16.01 -17.74
CA LEU A 430 1.43 16.97 -18.61
C LEU A 430 1.28 16.55 -20.09
N ALA A 431 1.25 15.24 -20.39
CA ALA A 431 1.19 14.73 -21.75
C ALA A 431 -0.15 15.01 -22.46
N SER A 432 -1.25 15.18 -21.73
CA SER A 432 -2.59 15.47 -22.22
C SER A 432 -3.10 16.85 -21.84
N GLY A 433 -2.54 17.46 -20.80
CA GLY A 433 -3.11 18.64 -20.14
C GLY A 433 -4.32 18.31 -19.27
N GLY A 434 -4.47 17.05 -18.84
CA GLY A 434 -5.54 16.57 -17.98
C GLY A 434 -5.38 16.99 -16.52
N THR A 435 -6.18 16.35 -15.64
CA THR A 435 -6.12 16.60 -14.19
C THR A 435 -5.04 15.75 -13.56
N ALA A 436 -4.20 16.37 -12.72
CA ALA A 436 -3.21 15.65 -11.91
C ALA A 436 -3.88 14.60 -11.00
N GLY A 437 -3.18 13.50 -10.76
CA GLY A 437 -3.69 12.41 -9.94
C GLY A 437 -2.74 11.21 -9.89
N GLN A 438 -3.23 10.12 -9.33
CA GLN A 438 -2.46 8.89 -9.19
C GLN A 438 -2.44 8.08 -10.48
N VAL A 439 -1.30 7.45 -10.74
CA VAL A 439 -1.12 6.43 -11.78
C VAL A 439 -1.19 5.07 -11.12
N ARG A 440 -2.15 4.23 -11.52
CA ARG A 440 -2.40 2.93 -10.91
C ARG A 440 -2.35 1.85 -11.98
N ILE A 441 -1.44 0.90 -11.84
CA ILE A 441 -1.33 -0.26 -12.73
C ILE A 441 -1.92 -1.47 -12.01
N TRP A 442 -2.91 -2.09 -12.63
CA TRP A 442 -3.58 -3.30 -12.15
C TRP A 442 -3.22 -4.45 -13.07
N ILE A 443 -2.59 -5.50 -12.53
CA ILE A 443 -2.19 -6.68 -13.29
C ILE A 443 -2.95 -7.87 -12.75
N ASN A 444 -3.88 -8.37 -13.55
CA ASN A 444 -4.66 -9.55 -13.21
C ASN A 444 -5.08 -10.31 -14.46
N ASP A 445 -5.14 -11.63 -14.35
CA ASP A 445 -5.63 -12.51 -15.40
C ASP A 445 -6.65 -13.47 -14.79
N THR A 446 -7.92 -13.31 -15.17
CA THR A 446 -9.02 -14.15 -14.69
C THR A 446 -8.90 -15.60 -15.14
N THR A 447 -8.07 -15.88 -16.15
CA THR A 447 -7.79 -17.25 -16.61
C THR A 447 -6.66 -17.90 -15.84
N ASN A 448 -6.02 -17.19 -14.89
CA ASN A 448 -4.83 -17.62 -14.16
C ASN A 448 -3.73 -18.12 -15.11
N GLY A 449 -3.46 -17.36 -16.18
CA GLY A 449 -2.46 -17.69 -17.19
C GLY A 449 -1.16 -18.20 -16.59
N ALA A 450 -0.50 -19.12 -17.31
CA ALA A 450 0.62 -19.90 -16.80
C ALA A 450 1.89 -19.10 -16.46
N GLN A 451 1.88 -17.78 -16.63
CA GLN A 451 3.09 -16.98 -16.74
C GLN A 451 3.24 -16.00 -15.57
N ASN A 452 4.46 -15.95 -15.05
CA ASN A 452 4.92 -14.88 -14.19
C ASN A 452 5.14 -13.61 -15.02
N ASP A 453 5.12 -12.47 -14.34
CA ASP A 453 5.32 -11.16 -14.94
C ASP A 453 6.67 -10.56 -14.54
N THR A 454 7.18 -9.66 -15.37
CA THR A 454 8.49 -9.03 -15.17
C THR A 454 8.45 -7.54 -15.47
N LEU A 455 9.06 -6.75 -14.59
CA LEU A 455 9.25 -5.31 -14.73
C LEU A 455 10.70 -4.97 -14.39
N SER A 456 11.52 -4.80 -15.42
CA SER A 456 12.98 -4.68 -15.28
C SER A 456 13.52 -3.37 -15.83
N ILE A 457 12.72 -2.31 -15.80
CA ILE A 457 13.11 -0.99 -16.31
C ILE A 457 12.98 0.07 -15.20
N PRO A 458 13.76 1.15 -15.26
CA PRO A 458 13.56 2.29 -14.37
C PRO A 458 12.16 2.88 -14.57
N ILE A 459 11.53 3.31 -13.48
CA ILE A 459 10.31 4.12 -13.50
C ILE A 459 10.69 5.53 -13.07
N SER A 460 10.51 6.51 -13.94
CA SER A 460 10.86 7.92 -13.69
C SER A 460 9.62 8.81 -13.73
N GLY A 461 9.69 9.95 -13.05
CA GLY A 461 8.73 11.04 -13.22
C GLY A 461 9.03 11.86 -14.48
N PRO A 462 8.14 12.80 -14.85
CA PRO A 462 8.35 13.69 -15.99
C PRO A 462 9.68 14.42 -15.87
N ASN A 463 10.42 14.53 -16.96
CA ASN A 463 11.72 15.23 -17.02
C ASN A 463 12.77 14.70 -16.02
N GLY A 464 12.68 13.43 -15.63
CA GLY A 464 13.62 12.81 -14.66
C GLY A 464 13.36 13.23 -13.22
N THR A 465 12.20 13.82 -12.93
CA THR A 465 11.83 14.17 -11.56
C THR A 465 11.62 12.92 -10.71
N THR A 466 11.92 13.06 -9.42
CA THR A 466 11.60 12.04 -8.43
C THR A 466 10.09 12.00 -8.22
N LEU A 467 9.49 10.83 -8.37
CA LEU A 467 8.07 10.62 -8.12
C LEU A 467 7.77 10.71 -6.61
N SER A 468 6.62 11.26 -6.27
CA SER A 468 6.09 11.12 -4.91
C SER A 468 5.65 9.66 -4.70
N PRO A 469 5.90 9.07 -3.52
CA PRO A 469 5.34 7.76 -3.16
C PRO A 469 3.80 7.71 -3.23
N ASP A 470 3.09 8.84 -3.24
CA ASP A 470 1.63 8.87 -3.40
C ASP A 470 1.17 8.83 -4.87
N SER A 471 2.07 9.06 -5.82
CA SER A 471 1.73 9.27 -7.23
C SER A 471 1.58 7.99 -8.04
N PHE A 472 2.13 6.87 -7.57
CA PHE A 472 2.16 5.60 -8.31
C PHE A 472 1.71 4.42 -7.43
N ARG A 473 0.90 3.52 -8.00
CA ARG A 473 0.52 2.25 -7.37
C ARG A 473 0.63 1.11 -8.36
N LEU A 474 1.10 -0.03 -7.88
CA LEU A 474 1.13 -1.30 -8.62
C LEU A 474 0.31 -2.34 -7.86
N TYR A 475 -0.73 -2.86 -8.49
CA TYR A 475 -1.60 -3.91 -7.99
C TYR A 475 -1.39 -5.18 -8.82
N TYR A 476 -1.18 -6.32 -8.16
CA TYR A 476 -0.91 -7.60 -8.79
C TYR A 476 -1.77 -8.69 -8.13
N GLY A 477 -2.64 -9.33 -8.92
CA GLY A 477 -3.71 -10.20 -8.42
C GLY A 477 -3.74 -11.63 -8.98
N LYS A 478 -2.63 -12.13 -9.55
CA LYS A 478 -2.60 -13.46 -10.19
C LYS A 478 -2.24 -14.59 -9.22
N ASP A 479 -3.21 -15.39 -8.79
CA ASP A 479 -2.95 -16.45 -7.81
C ASP A 479 -1.93 -17.49 -8.28
N ASN A 480 -1.07 -17.95 -7.37
CA ASN A 480 0.03 -18.90 -7.66
C ASN A 480 1.04 -18.42 -8.70
N ARG A 481 1.09 -17.11 -8.96
CA ARG A 481 2.07 -16.47 -9.85
C ARG A 481 2.84 -15.41 -9.10
N GLY A 482 3.93 -14.97 -9.72
CA GLY A 482 4.69 -13.85 -9.20
C GLY A 482 5.05 -12.80 -10.23
N ILE A 483 5.29 -11.59 -9.72
CA ILE A 483 5.89 -10.49 -10.47
C ILE A 483 7.33 -10.28 -9.99
N THR A 484 8.27 -10.17 -10.93
CA THR A 484 9.66 -9.85 -10.63
C THR A 484 9.96 -8.41 -11.01
N ILE A 485 10.33 -7.60 -10.02
CA ILE A 485 10.90 -6.26 -10.24
C ILE A 485 12.41 -6.41 -10.15
N SER A 486 13.10 -6.25 -11.28
CA SER A 486 14.53 -6.53 -11.36
C SER A 486 15.37 -5.36 -11.83
N ARG A 487 16.58 -5.28 -11.27
CA ARG A 487 17.68 -4.48 -11.79
C ARG A 487 18.73 -5.44 -12.34
N PRO A 488 18.85 -5.61 -13.67
CA PRO A 488 19.84 -6.52 -14.23
C PRO A 488 21.28 -6.11 -13.89
N ASN A 489 22.20 -7.07 -14.05
CA ASN A 489 23.62 -6.83 -13.88
C ASN A 489 24.18 -6.07 -15.10
N SER A 490 25.23 -5.27 -14.86
CA SER A 490 26.02 -4.62 -15.92
C SER A 490 25.20 -3.79 -16.92
N ILE A 491 24.16 -3.12 -16.44
CA ILE A 491 23.33 -2.25 -17.28
C ILE A 491 24.07 -0.96 -17.68
N THR A 492 23.77 -0.46 -18.87
CA THR A 492 24.35 0.76 -19.43
C THR A 492 23.26 1.76 -19.81
N ASP A 493 23.49 3.06 -19.64
CA ASP A 493 22.54 4.05 -20.15
C ASP A 493 22.49 4.05 -21.68
N TYR A 494 21.61 4.86 -22.27
CA TYR A 494 21.53 4.99 -23.72
C TYR A 494 22.84 5.53 -24.34
N ALA A 495 23.73 6.12 -23.54
CA ALA A 495 25.05 6.58 -23.92
C ALA A 495 26.15 5.51 -23.67
N GLY A 496 25.76 4.27 -23.34
CA GLY A 496 26.65 3.12 -23.12
C GLY A 496 27.44 3.18 -21.82
N ASN A 497 27.26 4.22 -21.00
CA ASN A 497 27.92 4.35 -19.71
C ASN A 497 27.32 3.33 -18.75
N THR A 498 28.16 2.62 -18.01
CA THR A 498 27.68 1.73 -16.95
C THR A 498 26.87 2.51 -15.93
N ILE A 499 25.62 2.13 -15.73
CA ILE A 499 24.79 2.69 -14.66
C ILE A 499 25.14 1.94 -13.38
N SER A 500 25.86 2.59 -12.49
CA SER A 500 26.07 2.13 -11.11
C SER A 500 24.94 2.54 -10.17
N ALA A 501 23.99 3.34 -10.65
CA ALA A 501 22.86 3.82 -9.87
C ALA A 501 21.82 2.73 -9.59
N ASP A 502 21.03 2.99 -8.55
CA ASP A 502 19.94 2.14 -8.11
C ASP A 502 18.74 2.23 -9.05
N PHE A 503 17.98 1.14 -9.18
CA PHE A 503 16.64 1.20 -9.74
C PHE A 503 15.67 1.56 -8.64
N THR A 504 15.22 2.81 -8.63
CA THR A 504 14.28 3.28 -7.61
C THR A 504 12.87 3.28 -8.16
N LEU A 505 12.01 2.50 -7.52
CA LEU A 505 10.56 2.52 -7.67
C LEU A 505 9.97 3.40 -6.59
N TYR A 506 9.16 4.38 -6.97
CA TYR A 506 8.40 5.19 -6.02
C TYR A 506 6.95 4.77 -6.07
N GLY A 507 6.32 4.52 -4.92
CA GLY A 507 4.91 4.14 -4.88
C GLY A 507 4.57 3.00 -3.94
N GLY A 508 3.27 2.70 -3.85
CA GLY A 508 2.76 1.53 -3.15
C GLY A 508 2.70 0.30 -4.06
N VAL A 509 3.13 -0.85 -3.57
CA VAL A 509 3.02 -2.13 -4.28
C VAL A 509 2.12 -3.09 -3.50
N TYR A 510 1.11 -3.63 -4.18
CA TYR A 510 0.10 -4.52 -3.63
C TYR A 510 0.07 -5.83 -4.42
N CYS A 511 0.55 -6.91 -3.82
CA CYS A 511 0.61 -8.24 -4.44
C CYS A 511 -0.09 -9.24 -3.52
N VAL A 512 -1.42 -9.15 -3.43
CA VAL A 512 -2.24 -9.93 -2.49
C VAL A 512 -3.43 -10.55 -3.22
N THR A 513 -3.51 -11.88 -3.24
CA THR A 513 -4.70 -12.61 -3.69
C THR A 513 -5.49 -13.21 -2.53
N LYS A 514 -4.87 -13.35 -1.36
CA LYS A 514 -5.53 -13.91 -0.18
C LYS A 514 -5.80 -12.87 0.88
N LYS A 515 -6.98 -12.97 1.48
CA LYS A 515 -7.18 -12.34 2.78
C LYS A 515 -6.41 -13.13 3.83
N PRO A 516 -5.92 -12.46 4.89
CA PRO A 516 -5.45 -13.16 6.06
C PRO A 516 -6.56 -14.07 6.59
N GLY A 517 -6.25 -15.37 6.72
CA GLY A 517 -7.19 -16.38 7.24
C GLY A 517 -8.03 -17.03 6.15
N ASP A 518 -7.86 -16.66 4.89
CA ASP A 518 -8.55 -17.30 3.78
C ASP A 518 -8.11 -18.77 3.63
N ALA A 519 -9.04 -19.66 3.99
CA ALA A 519 -8.90 -21.11 3.88
C ALA A 519 -9.10 -21.64 2.44
N SER A 520 -9.34 -20.75 1.46
CA SER A 520 -9.44 -21.13 0.06
C SER A 520 -8.17 -21.84 -0.46
N SER A 521 -8.35 -22.62 -1.53
CA SER A 521 -7.28 -23.32 -2.24
C SER A 521 -6.32 -22.41 -3.02
N LEU A 522 -6.48 -21.10 -2.93
CA LEU A 522 -5.56 -20.13 -3.53
C LEU A 522 -4.14 -20.35 -2.97
N ASN A 523 -3.09 -20.04 -3.73
CA ASN A 523 -1.70 -20.25 -3.31
C ASN A 523 -1.00 -18.96 -2.86
N GLY A 524 -1.65 -17.81 -3.07
CA GLY A 524 -1.06 -16.49 -2.88
C GLY A 524 -0.23 -16.07 -4.09
N THR A 525 -0.08 -14.75 -4.24
CA THR A 525 0.84 -14.09 -5.15
C THR A 525 2.22 -13.90 -4.55
N GLN A 526 3.25 -13.81 -5.39
CA GLN A 526 4.60 -13.48 -4.96
C GLN A 526 5.13 -12.23 -5.66
N ILE A 527 5.77 -11.33 -4.92
CA ILE A 527 6.64 -10.33 -5.50
C ILE A 527 8.09 -10.71 -5.26
N THR A 528 8.92 -10.58 -6.30
CA THR A 528 10.38 -10.77 -6.20
C THR A 528 11.08 -9.47 -6.52
N PHE A 529 11.87 -8.95 -5.59
CA PHE A 529 12.82 -7.88 -5.83
C PHE A 529 14.17 -8.52 -6.14
N SER A 530 14.67 -8.32 -7.36
CA SER A 530 15.92 -8.91 -7.83
C SER A 530 16.93 -7.81 -8.16
N GLY A 531 17.78 -7.49 -7.19
CA GLY A 531 18.88 -6.55 -7.34
C GLY A 531 20.15 -7.21 -7.88
N ASN A 532 21.24 -6.42 -7.94
CA ASN A 532 22.53 -6.92 -8.38
C ASN A 532 23.09 -7.94 -7.40
N THR A 533 23.63 -9.05 -7.91
CA THR A 533 24.23 -10.14 -7.13
C THR A 533 25.77 -10.17 -7.18
N SER A 534 26.41 -9.35 -8.01
CA SER A 534 27.84 -9.43 -8.35
C SER A 534 28.73 -8.40 -7.63
N GLY A 535 28.43 -8.04 -6.38
CA GLY A 535 29.30 -7.21 -5.53
C GLY A 535 29.35 -5.70 -5.86
N ASN A 536 28.60 -5.24 -6.87
CA ASN A 536 28.38 -3.81 -7.10
C ASN A 536 27.38 -3.26 -6.07
N THR A 537 27.54 -2.00 -5.65
CA THR A 537 26.67 -1.32 -4.66
C THR A 537 25.24 -1.06 -5.14
N ALA A 538 24.95 -1.33 -6.41
CA ALA A 538 23.72 -0.92 -7.04
C ALA A 538 22.56 -1.88 -6.69
N LYS A 539 21.48 -1.32 -6.18
CA LYS A 539 20.35 -2.07 -5.60
C LYS A 539 19.05 -1.76 -6.31
N ILE A 540 18.07 -2.61 -6.08
CA ILE A 540 16.66 -2.27 -6.31
C ILE A 540 16.13 -1.56 -5.06
N VAL A 541 15.51 -0.39 -5.24
CA VAL A 541 15.01 0.45 -4.15
C VAL A 541 13.51 0.63 -4.35
N LEU A 542 12.71 0.29 -3.34
CA LEU A 542 11.31 0.72 -3.27
C LEU A 542 11.19 1.87 -2.26
N ASN A 543 10.87 3.07 -2.73
CA ASN A 543 10.54 4.22 -1.92
C ASN A 543 9.01 4.33 -1.81
N GLY A 544 8.46 3.69 -0.78
CA GLY A 544 7.03 3.56 -0.55
C GLY A 544 6.74 2.37 0.34
N ALA A 545 5.59 1.74 0.16
CA ALA A 545 5.14 0.66 1.02
C ALA A 545 4.76 -0.58 0.20
N LEU A 546 4.99 -1.75 0.80
CA LEU A 546 4.78 -3.05 0.18
C LEU A 546 3.81 -3.88 1.01
N VAL A 547 2.78 -4.41 0.37
CA VAL A 547 1.91 -5.45 0.93
C VAL A 547 1.87 -6.62 -0.05
N ALA A 548 2.19 -7.82 0.40
CA ALA A 548 2.14 -9.01 -0.44
C ALA A 548 1.81 -10.30 0.33
N ASP A 549 1.28 -11.32 -0.35
CA ASP A 549 1.19 -12.66 0.26
C ASP A 549 2.62 -13.22 0.47
N LYS A 550 3.46 -13.15 -0.56
CA LYS A 550 4.87 -13.59 -0.48
C LYS A 550 5.80 -12.53 -1.02
N VAL A 551 6.89 -12.30 -0.32
CA VAL A 551 7.98 -11.43 -0.74
C VAL A 551 9.24 -12.25 -0.87
N ALA A 552 9.92 -12.13 -2.01
CA ALA A 552 11.26 -12.66 -2.20
C ALA A 552 12.26 -11.55 -2.51
N PHE A 553 13.46 -11.71 -1.98
CA PHE A 553 14.60 -10.85 -2.29
C PHE A 553 15.74 -11.68 -2.88
N GLN A 554 16.35 -11.15 -3.93
CA GLN A 554 17.53 -11.70 -4.58
C GLN A 554 18.53 -10.56 -4.80
N GLY A 555 19.79 -10.71 -4.40
CA GLY A 555 20.79 -9.64 -4.50
C GLY A 555 20.54 -8.45 -3.56
N LEU A 556 21.12 -7.29 -3.89
CA LEU A 556 21.02 -6.07 -3.06
C LEU A 556 19.67 -5.37 -3.24
N CYS A 557 18.91 -5.27 -2.15
CA CYS A 557 17.58 -4.65 -2.14
C CYS A 557 17.45 -3.66 -0.98
N GLN A 558 16.70 -2.57 -1.19
CA GLN A 558 16.30 -1.65 -0.14
C GLN A 558 14.81 -1.33 -0.27
N ILE A 559 14.12 -1.28 0.85
CA ILE A 559 12.77 -0.70 0.91
C ILE A 559 12.82 0.44 1.91
N THR A 560 12.55 1.65 1.42
CA THR A 560 12.46 2.86 2.23
C THR A 560 11.00 3.22 2.38
N TYR A 561 10.52 3.17 3.61
CA TYR A 561 9.23 3.72 3.96
C TYR A 561 9.25 5.24 3.80
N SER A 562 8.23 5.79 3.14
CA SER A 562 8.01 7.23 3.08
C SER A 562 6.58 7.53 3.55
N PRO A 563 6.41 8.16 4.73
CA PRO A 563 5.11 8.59 5.21
C PRO A 563 4.61 9.78 4.37
N SER A 564 3.89 9.50 3.29
CA SER A 564 3.08 10.50 2.58
C SER A 564 1.60 10.07 2.54
N SER A 565 0.75 10.95 2.02
CA SER A 565 -0.62 11.22 2.48
C SER A 565 -1.72 10.21 2.10
N LYS A 566 -2.38 9.69 3.16
CA LYS A 566 -3.83 9.48 3.45
C LYS A 566 -4.86 8.95 2.42
N THR A 567 -4.58 8.75 1.14
CA THR A 567 -5.63 8.32 0.18
C THR A 567 -5.73 6.82 -0.07
N ASP A 568 -4.89 6.02 0.58
CA ASP A 568 -4.96 4.56 0.48
C ASP A 568 -6.12 3.98 1.32
N PRO A 569 -6.64 2.78 0.97
CA PRO A 569 -7.62 2.07 1.80
C PRO A 569 -7.16 2.00 3.26
N LEU A 570 -8.07 2.30 4.20
CA LEU A 570 -7.82 2.03 5.62
C LEU A 570 -7.70 0.54 5.85
N ILE A 571 -6.72 0.13 6.65
CA ILE A 571 -6.56 -1.28 7.05
C ILE A 571 -6.26 -1.36 8.54
N GLY A 572 -7.20 -1.93 9.29
CA GLY A 572 -7.07 -2.15 10.73
C GLY A 572 -7.30 -0.88 11.54
N THR A 573 -8.06 -1.01 12.63
CA THR A 573 -8.35 0.07 13.56
C THR A 573 -7.38 0.00 14.73
N GLY A 574 -6.39 0.88 14.75
CA GLY A 574 -5.60 1.13 15.96
C GLY A 574 -6.43 1.96 16.93
N ILE A 575 -6.59 1.49 18.17
CA ILE A 575 -7.17 2.33 19.22
C ILE A 575 -6.08 3.29 19.70
N SER A 576 -6.25 4.58 19.41
CA SER A 576 -5.56 5.63 20.13
C SER A 576 -6.60 6.70 20.46
N GLY A 577 -7.04 6.73 21.71
CA GLY A 577 -8.12 7.59 22.17
C GLY A 577 -8.21 7.64 23.68
N GLY A 578 -8.48 8.82 24.23
CA GLY A 578 -8.69 9.03 25.65
C GLY A 578 -9.98 8.37 26.14
N TYR A 579 -9.93 7.83 27.35
CA TYR A 579 -11.07 7.21 28.04
C TYR A 579 -11.89 8.31 28.74
N THR A 580 -13.17 8.41 28.39
CA THR A 580 -14.15 9.26 29.11
C THR A 580 -15.29 8.38 29.62
N ASP A 581 -15.37 8.26 30.94
CA ASP A 581 -16.47 7.63 31.67
C ASP A 581 -17.54 8.70 32.00
N PHE A 582 -18.80 8.41 31.67
CA PHE A 582 -19.93 9.26 32.02
C PHE A 582 -20.76 8.55 33.12
N PRO A 583 -20.77 9.06 34.36
CA PRO A 583 -21.46 8.44 35.48
C PRO A 583 -22.99 8.45 35.39
#